data_AF-A0A2R5L2E5-F1
#
_entry.id   AF-A0A2R5L2E5-F1
#
_cell.length_a   1.000
_cell.length_b   1.000
_cell.length_c   1.000
_cell.angle_alpha   90.00
_cell.angle_beta   90.00
_cell.angle_gamma   90.00
#
_symmetry.space_group_name_H-M   'P 1'
#
loop_
_entity.id
_entity.type
_entity.pdbx_description
1 polymer ?
#
loop_
_entity_poly.entity_id
_entity_poly.type
_entity_poly.pdbx_seq_one_letter_code
_entity_poly.pdbx_strand_id
1 'polypeptide(L)'
;AVGTVIFLRFINPAIVSPCETGILERQPSPHVKRGLMLMSKILQNIANHVEFSKEQHMLPFNNFLRQNFESARRFFIQIASDCESVEHASHSISFISDANVHALHRLLWNHHEKIGEYLSSSRDHKAVGRRP
;
A
#
# COMPACT_ATOMS: atom_id res chain seq x y z
N ALA A 1 9.77 7.75 -0.43
CA ALA A 1 9.01 6.64 -1.05
C ALA A 1 8.10 5.94 -0.05
N VAL A 2 8.60 5.44 1.09
CA VAL A 2 7.83 4.68 2.09
C VAL A 2 6.56 5.41 2.57
N GLY A 3 6.68 6.66 3.03
CA GLY A 3 5.54 7.44 3.53
C GLY A 3 4.40 7.64 2.52
N THR A 4 4.74 7.95 1.27
CA THR A 4 3.79 8.08 0.16
C THR A 4 2.96 6.81 -0.05
N VAL A 5 3.61 5.63 -0.02
CA VAL A 5 2.95 4.35 -0.27
C VAL A 5 2.00 3.99 0.87
N ILE A 6 2.41 4.21 2.12
CA ILE A 6 1.58 3.96 3.31
C ILE A 6 0.32 4.84 3.27
N PHE A 7 0.47 6.13 2.98
CA PHE A 7 -0.69 7.00 2.86
C PHE A 7 -1.60 6.61 1.69
N LEU A 8 -1.03 6.31 0.51
CA LEU A 8 -1.81 5.99 -0.69
C LEU A 8 -2.54 4.65 -0.60
N ARG A 9 -1.90 3.62 -0.04
CA ARG A 9 -2.41 2.24 -0.10
C ARG A 9 -3.02 1.74 1.20
N PHE A 10 -2.82 2.45 2.31
CA PHE A 10 -3.32 2.00 3.60
C PHE A 10 -4.18 3.07 4.29
N ILE A 11 -3.59 4.23 4.62
CA ILE A 11 -4.29 5.25 5.42
C ILE A 11 -5.43 5.91 4.64
N ASN A 12 -5.18 6.37 3.40
CA ASN A 12 -6.21 7.04 2.61
C ASN A 12 -7.40 6.13 2.23
N PRO A 13 -7.20 4.87 1.82
CA PRO A 13 -8.30 3.93 1.63
C PRO A 13 -9.17 3.78 2.88
N ALA A 14 -8.57 3.70 4.06
CA ALA A 14 -9.30 3.60 5.32
C ALA A 14 -10.08 4.88 5.68
N ILE A 15 -9.55 6.06 5.33
CA ILE A 15 -10.24 7.34 5.54
C ILE A 15 -11.44 7.49 4.58
N VAL A 16 -11.27 7.13 3.30
CA VAL A 16 -12.29 7.36 2.27
C VAL A 16 -13.41 6.29 2.32
N SER A 17 -13.06 5.06 2.69
CA SER A 17 -13.98 3.92 2.79
C SER A 17 -13.97 3.28 4.19
N PRO A 18 -14.34 4.01 5.26
CA PRO A 18 -14.22 3.51 6.63
C PRO A 18 -15.12 2.30 6.94
N CYS A 19 -16.21 2.09 6.20
CA CYS A 19 -17.04 0.90 6.39
C CYS A 19 -16.43 -0.36 5.77
N GLU A 20 -15.81 -0.24 4.60
CA GLU A 20 -15.19 -1.37 3.89
C GLU A 20 -13.96 -1.88 4.64
N THR A 21 -13.28 -0.99 5.37
CA THR A 21 -12.17 -1.34 6.26
C THR A 21 -12.63 -1.77 7.65
N GLY A 22 -13.93 -1.81 7.92
CA GLY A 22 -14.50 -2.26 9.20
C GLY A 22 -14.37 -1.26 10.35
N ILE A 23 -13.99 0.00 10.09
CA ILE A 23 -13.88 1.05 11.11
C ILE A 23 -15.27 1.55 11.54
N LEU A 24 -16.21 1.65 10.59
CA LEU A 24 -17.58 2.08 10.85
C LEU A 24 -18.58 0.99 10.44
N GLU A 25 -19.57 0.75 11.30
CA GLU A 25 -20.65 -0.19 11.01
C GLU A 25 -21.65 0.34 9.96
N ARG A 26 -21.77 1.67 9.82
CA ARG A 26 -22.75 2.32 8.93
C ARG A 26 -22.10 3.35 8.02
N GLN A 27 -22.60 3.41 6.79
CA GLN A 27 -22.09 4.31 5.76
C GLN A 27 -22.29 5.78 6.16
N PRO A 28 -21.22 6.60 6.12
CA PRO A 28 -21.34 8.03 6.40
C PRO A 28 -22.19 8.74 5.34
N SER A 29 -22.79 9.88 5.73
CA SER A 29 -23.58 10.68 4.81
C SER A 29 -22.74 11.18 3.62
N PRO A 30 -23.36 11.49 2.46
CA PRO A 30 -22.62 11.96 1.28
C PRO A 30 -21.75 13.20 1.55
N HIS A 31 -22.22 14.09 2.44
CA HIS A 31 -21.47 15.26 2.86
C HIS A 31 -20.18 14.88 3.62
N VAL A 32 -20.29 13.97 4.59
CA VAL A 32 -19.13 13.49 5.37
C VAL A 32 -18.15 12.73 4.46
N LYS A 33 -18.65 11.88 3.56
CA LYS A 33 -17.81 11.20 2.55
C LYS A 33 -17.00 12.18 1.72
N ARG A 34 -17.63 13.28 1.27
CA ARG A 34 -16.92 14.33 0.54
C ARG A 34 -15.85 15.01 1.38
N GLY A 35 -16.13 15.29 2.65
CA GLY A 35 -15.13 15.79 3.60
C GLY A 35 -13.94 14.85 3.74
N LEU A 36 -14.18 13.56 3.96
CA LEU A 36 -13.16 12.52 4.08
C LEU A 36 -12.28 12.42 2.82
N MET A 37 -12.89 12.50 1.62
CA MET A 37 -12.15 12.53 0.36
C MET A 37 -11.22 13.74 0.25
N LEU A 38 -11.68 14.94 0.63
CA LEU A 38 -10.85 16.14 0.58
C LEU A 38 -9.71 16.09 1.60
N MET A 39 -9.98 15.60 2.82
CA MET A 39 -8.94 15.38 3.83
C MET A 39 -7.89 14.37 3.35
N SER A 40 -8.33 13.27 2.73
CA SER A 40 -7.43 12.28 2.16
C SER A 40 -6.52 12.87 1.07
N LYS A 41 -7.06 13.74 0.19
CA LYS A 41 -6.25 14.47 -0.80
C LYS A 41 -5.20 15.37 -0.15
N ILE A 42 -5.57 16.11 0.90
CA ILE A 42 -4.64 16.98 1.65
C ILE A 42 -3.51 16.13 2.23
N LEU A 43 -3.85 15.05 2.96
CA LEU A 43 -2.89 14.13 3.55
C LEU A 43 -1.97 13.48 2.50
N GLN A 44 -2.52 13.10 1.34
CA GLN A 44 -1.72 12.56 0.24
C GLN A 44 -0.71 13.57 -0.28
N ASN A 45 -1.12 14.83 -0.45
CA ASN A 45 -0.22 15.89 -0.91
C ASN A 45 0.88 16.20 0.13
N ILE A 46 0.55 16.16 1.42
CA ILE A 46 1.55 16.20 2.50
C ILE A 46 2.54 15.04 2.36
N ALA A 47 2.04 13.81 2.21
CA ALA A 47 2.88 12.62 2.08
C ALA A 47 3.75 12.61 0.82
N ASN A 48 3.27 13.24 -0.25
CA ASN A 48 3.98 13.39 -1.52
C ASN A 48 4.93 14.59 -1.53
N HIS A 49 4.86 15.46 -0.51
CA HIS A 49 5.64 16.68 -0.41
C HIS A 49 5.39 17.65 -1.61
N VAL A 50 4.13 17.74 -2.03
CA VAL A 50 3.69 18.58 -3.17
C VAL A 50 2.50 19.47 -2.80
N GLU A 51 2.39 20.60 -3.46
CA GLU A 51 1.28 21.55 -3.30
C GLU A 51 0.19 21.35 -4.36
N PHE A 52 -1.01 21.84 -4.08
CA PHE A 52 -2.04 21.94 -5.10
C PHE A 52 -1.68 23.03 -6.10
N SER A 53 -1.82 22.73 -7.39
CA SER A 53 -1.63 23.69 -8.49
C SER A 53 -2.77 23.68 -9.52
N LYS A 54 -3.46 22.54 -9.68
CA LYS A 54 -4.53 22.36 -10.67
C LYS A 54 -5.93 22.61 -10.10
N GLU A 55 -6.16 22.28 -8.83
CA GLU A 55 -7.46 22.37 -8.18
C GLU A 55 -7.60 23.71 -7.44
N GLN A 56 -8.23 24.71 -8.09
CA GLN A 56 -8.36 26.08 -7.55
C GLN A 56 -8.98 26.12 -6.15
N HIS A 57 -10.01 25.32 -5.90
CA HIS A 57 -10.68 25.21 -4.60
C HIS A 57 -9.82 24.56 -3.51
N MET A 58 -8.69 23.93 -3.86
CA MET A 58 -7.75 23.32 -2.92
C MET A 58 -6.53 24.21 -2.62
N LEU A 59 -6.29 25.26 -3.42
CA LEU A 59 -5.17 26.19 -3.23
C LEU A 59 -5.12 26.83 -1.82
N PRO A 60 -6.25 27.20 -1.17
CA PRO A 60 -6.21 27.76 0.17
C PRO A 60 -5.55 26.84 1.22
N PHE A 61 -5.49 25.53 0.98
CA PHE A 61 -4.86 24.58 1.89
C PHE A 61 -3.33 24.50 1.73
N ASN A 62 -2.72 25.11 0.71
CA ASN A 62 -1.28 25.02 0.49
C ASN A 62 -0.45 25.55 1.68
N ASN A 63 -0.93 26.58 2.38
CA ASN A 63 -0.28 27.05 3.60
C ASN A 63 -0.24 25.97 4.69
N PHE A 64 -1.34 25.22 4.85
CA PHE A 64 -1.41 24.10 5.79
C PHE A 64 -0.49 22.94 5.36
N LEU A 65 -0.42 22.64 4.05
CA LEU A 65 0.50 21.61 3.54
C LEU A 65 1.96 21.93 3.91
N ARG A 66 2.41 23.15 3.58
CA ARG A 66 3.79 23.59 3.83
C ARG A 66 4.18 23.50 5.31
N GLN A 67 3.28 23.88 6.20
CA GLN A 67 3.51 23.80 7.65
C GLN A 67 3.69 22.36 8.16
N ASN A 68 3.13 21.37 7.46
CA ASN A 68 3.12 19.98 7.90
C ASN A 68 4.11 19.07 7.15
N PHE A 69 4.71 19.51 6.05
CA PHE A 69 5.65 18.70 5.27
C PHE A 69 6.80 18.13 6.13
N GLU A 70 7.45 18.96 6.94
CA GLU A 70 8.55 18.50 7.80
C GLU A 70 8.09 17.56 8.91
N SER A 71 6.92 17.81 9.49
CA SER A 71 6.35 16.93 10.51
C SER A 71 6.02 15.55 9.95
N ALA A 72 5.42 15.50 8.75
CA ALA A 72 5.16 14.24 8.06
C ALA A 72 6.46 13.52 7.67
N ARG A 73 7.47 14.26 7.19
CA ARG A 73 8.79 13.70 6.88
C ARG A 73 9.43 13.05 8.12
N ARG A 74 9.40 13.71 9.28
CA ARG A 74 9.90 13.14 10.54
C ARG A 74 9.13 11.88 10.94
N PHE A 75 7.80 11.90 10.84
CA PHE A 75 6.98 10.72 11.08
C PHE A 75 7.38 9.55 10.17
N PHE A 76 7.59 9.80 8.87
CA PHE A 76 8.03 8.76 7.93
C PHE A 76 9.39 8.18 8.25
N ILE A 77 10.33 9.01 8.70
CA ILE A 77 11.64 8.53 9.15
C ILE A 77 11.44 7.63 10.37
N GLN A 78 10.66 8.08 11.36
CA GLN A 78 10.45 7.32 12.59
C GLN A 78 9.82 5.95 12.36
N ILE A 79 8.80 5.83 11.51
CA ILE A 79 8.14 4.54 11.23
C ILE A 79 8.96 3.62 10.31
N ALA A 80 9.91 4.18 9.55
CA ALA A 80 10.80 3.42 8.66
C ALA A 80 12.15 3.11 9.32
N SER A 81 12.43 3.71 10.48
CA SER A 81 13.59 3.39 11.28
C SER A 81 13.26 2.11 12.05
N ASP A 82 13.95 1.03 11.74
CA ASP A 82 13.83 -0.22 12.47
C ASP A 82 14.13 0.05 13.96
N CYS A 83 13.20 -0.33 14.83
CA CYS A 83 13.52 -0.54 16.23
C CYS A 83 14.50 -1.72 16.26
N GLU A 84 15.71 -1.50 16.76
CA GLU A 84 16.71 -2.55 16.95
C GLU A 84 16.04 -3.77 17.59
N SER A 85 15.99 -4.85 16.81
CA SER A 85 15.83 -6.23 17.27
C SER A 85 14.84 -6.45 18.42
N VAL A 86 13.54 -6.33 18.15
CA VAL A 86 12.60 -7.17 18.90
C VAL A 86 12.64 -8.55 18.24
N GLU A 87 13.61 -9.38 18.66
CA GLU A 87 13.69 -10.84 18.40
C GLU A 87 12.48 -11.61 19.00
N HIS A 88 11.30 -11.01 19.10
CA HIS A 88 10.06 -11.63 19.57
C HIS A 88 8.99 -11.69 18.48
N ALA A 89 9.39 -11.79 17.20
CA ALA A 89 8.53 -12.37 16.17
C ALA A 89 8.39 -13.90 16.37
N SER A 90 8.17 -14.34 17.61
CA SER A 90 7.58 -15.63 17.95
C SER A 90 6.06 -15.65 17.65
N HIS A 91 5.54 -14.62 16.98
CA HIS A 91 4.13 -14.51 16.63
C HIS A 91 3.86 -14.94 15.18
N SER A 92 3.28 -16.14 15.09
CA SER A 92 2.15 -16.45 14.20
C SER A 92 2.46 -17.08 12.83
N ILE A 93 3.11 -18.26 12.84
CA ILE A 93 2.86 -19.27 11.77
C ILE A 93 1.36 -19.65 11.70
N SER A 94 0.55 -19.32 12.72
CA SER A 94 -0.91 -19.53 12.71
C SER A 94 -1.70 -18.68 11.69
N PHE A 95 -1.09 -17.69 11.02
CA PHE A 95 -1.79 -16.92 9.97
C PHE A 95 -1.89 -17.70 8.64
N ILE A 96 -1.11 -18.76 8.47
CA ILE A 96 -1.24 -19.65 7.31
C ILE A 96 -2.38 -20.63 7.61
N SER A 97 -3.62 -20.21 7.33
CA SER A 97 -4.76 -21.12 7.39
C SER A 97 -4.67 -22.17 6.27
N ASP A 98 -5.13 -23.39 6.52
CA ASP A 98 -5.20 -24.44 5.50
C ASP A 98 -5.99 -23.98 4.27
N ALA A 99 -6.99 -23.11 4.45
CA ALA A 99 -7.75 -22.51 3.36
C ALA A 99 -6.85 -21.72 2.39
N ASN A 100 -5.88 -20.97 2.90
CA ASN A 100 -4.93 -20.23 2.08
C ASN A 100 -3.99 -21.17 1.30
N VAL A 101 -3.55 -22.26 1.93
CA VAL A 101 -2.74 -23.30 1.27
C VAL A 101 -3.52 -23.98 0.15
N HIS A 102 -4.78 -24.36 0.40
CA HIS A 102 -5.65 -24.95 -0.61
C HIS A 102 -5.98 -23.99 -1.76
N ALA A 103 -6.18 -22.70 -1.47
CA ALA A 103 -6.39 -21.69 -2.49
C ALA A 103 -5.15 -21.52 -3.38
N LEU A 104 -3.96 -21.46 -2.77
CA LEU A 104 -2.70 -21.39 -3.49
C LEU A 104 -2.49 -22.64 -4.35
N HIS A 105 -2.71 -23.84 -3.80
CA HIS A 105 -2.59 -25.09 -4.56
C HIS A 105 -3.53 -25.11 -5.77
N ARG A 106 -4.80 -24.72 -5.60
CA ARG A 106 -5.76 -24.65 -6.72
C ARG A 106 -5.32 -23.64 -7.77
N LEU A 107 -4.82 -22.48 -7.37
CA LEU A 107 -4.33 -21.46 -8.29
C LEU A 107 -3.12 -21.97 -9.09
N LEU A 108 -2.15 -22.61 -8.42
CA LEU A 108 -0.99 -23.19 -9.07
C LEU A 108 -1.37 -24.34 -10.01
N TRP A 109 -2.23 -25.25 -9.56
CA TRP A 109 -2.71 -26.38 -10.36
C TRP A 109 -3.46 -25.90 -11.61
N ASN A 110 -4.37 -24.94 -11.48
CA ASN A 110 -5.14 -24.44 -12.63
C ASN A 110 -4.28 -23.74 -13.69
N HIS A 111 -3.09 -23.27 -13.31
CA HIS A 111 -2.17 -22.55 -14.21
C HIS A 111 -0.90 -23.34 -14.54
N HIS A 112 -0.81 -24.61 -14.13
CA HIS A 112 0.42 -25.40 -14.21
C HIS A 112 0.97 -25.58 -15.64
N GLU A 113 0.11 -25.77 -16.65
CA GLU A 113 0.55 -25.93 -18.05
C GLU A 113 1.21 -24.64 -18.57
N LYS A 114 0.57 -23.48 -18.38
CA LYS A 114 1.13 -22.17 -18.80
C LYS A 114 2.44 -21.85 -18.08
N ILE A 115 2.51 -22.18 -16.80
CA ILE A 115 3.75 -22.04 -16.01
C ILE A 115 4.83 -22.96 -16.60
N GLY A 116 4.49 -24.21 -16.93
CA GLY A 116 5.38 -25.18 -17.56
C GLY A 116 5.90 -24.72 -18.92
N GLU A 117 5.03 -24.23 -19.79
CA GLU A 117 5.38 -23.66 -21.10
C GLU A 117 6.30 -22.44 -20.98
N TYR A 118 5.99 -21.51 -20.07
CA TYR A 118 6.84 -20.34 -19.80
C TYR A 118 8.23 -20.75 -19.28
N LEU A 119 8.28 -21.67 -18.32
CA LEU A 119 9.54 -22.14 -17.76
C LEU A 119 10.36 -22.94 -18.79
N SER A 120 9.70 -23.67 -19.68
CA SER A 120 10.36 -24.45 -20.75
C SER A 120 10.94 -23.52 -21.82
N SER A 121 10.16 -22.54 -22.30
CA SER A 121 10.61 -21.53 -23.27
C SER A 121 11.66 -20.54 -22.72
N SER A 122 11.67 -20.31 -21.40
CA SER A 122 12.69 -19.49 -20.73
C SER A 122 14.03 -20.22 -20.56
N ARG A 123 14.03 -21.57 -20.49
CA ARG A 123 15.27 -22.37 -20.43
C ARG A 123 16.04 -22.36 -21.75
N ASP A 124 15.36 -22.21 -22.89
CA ASP A 124 16.02 -22.11 -24.20
C ASP A 124 16.85 -20.83 -24.35
N HIS A 125 16.53 -19.75 -23.61
CA HIS A 125 17.29 -18.50 -23.64
C HIS A 125 18.58 -18.53 -22.80
N LYS A 126 18.78 -19.54 -21.93
CA LYS A 126 20.01 -19.67 -21.11
C LYS A 126 21.01 -20.71 -21.63
N ALA A 127 20.74 -21.34 -22.77
CA ALA A 127 21.62 -22.36 -23.36
C ALA A 127 22.71 -21.80 -24.30
N VAL A 128 22.95 -20.48 -24.33
CA VAL A 128 24.07 -19.87 -25.09
C VAL A 128 25.13 -19.34 -24.12
N GLY A 129 25.83 -20.25 -23.47
CA GLY A 129 26.79 -19.90 -22.44
C GLY A 129 27.71 -21.06 -22.07
N ARG A 130 28.45 -21.53 -23.08
CA ARG A 130 29.70 -22.32 -23.03
C ARG A 130 29.95 -23.14 -21.76
N ARG A 131 30.16 -24.45 -21.96
CA ARG A 131 31.35 -25.15 -21.44
C ARG A 131 31.68 -26.38 -22.30
N PRO A 132 32.97 -26.78 -22.30
CA PRO A 132 33.64 -27.55 -23.36
C PRO A 132 33.22 -29.01 -23.42
#